data_AF-A0A8T9BEL1-F1
#
_entry.id   AF-A0A8T9BEL1-F1
#
_cell.length_a   1.000
_cell.length_b   1.000
_cell.length_c   1.000
_cell.angle_alpha   90.00
_cell.angle_beta   90.00
_cell.angle_gamma   90.00
#
_symmetry.space_group_name_H-M   'P 1'
#
loop_
_entity.id
_entity.type
_entity.pdbx_description
1 polymer ?
#
loop_
_entity_poly.entity_id
_entity_poly.type
_entity_poly.pdbx_seq_one_letter_code
_entity_poly.pdbx_strand_id
1 'polypeptide(L)'
;MASAEILSQTLSSITGIKLEELSNQRSSFEDEKAKLLKAVSLETSQKEKLRVLLRNIEKLPTMGDIDKNPLISIENIRRYLEQSRCDPSVSDELLRDWQSKLEKELDVHSLRYEYASLYGRLVTECLSVSDEAVMETLESSIGGSGFESIGRKEMHEQREKWEEYVFKPLETDTEVINKYMTSLVNKTKESQSAFAAFKKATTAFESDMAKTGHFDLNSLGWVIRGILRTDLLSDEKRKVLNDFKDNTPVLLEVADVLNMRMESLARWNWDSKGTPIIQRRMLNGRYRFYHDEDLLQSLLLQYIGTKWSVYMKAAFSKFKSSPGVWKASSAPLSKTEKVRRDWFLGPDTSLVSVEEHRGNHFDREIFLEQLKVGLDEIRGGYNDGASYQHDTRRSPLQIVQKLLHVLSTETMIASRLNQEQVVVRSDFKWFGPSLPHSTIFAVLKFFNVSEHWINFFRRSLEVPMKFVVDGPDAPIQV
;
A
#
# COMPACT_ATOMS: atom_id res chain seq x y z
N MET A 1 6.18 2.57 -30.39
CA MET A 1 5.59 1.21 -30.42
C MET A 1 5.53 0.62 -29.02
N ALA A 2 6.64 0.49 -28.29
CA ALA A 2 6.65 0.00 -26.89
C ALA A 2 5.72 0.75 -25.90
N SER A 3 5.52 2.07 -26.04
CA SER A 3 4.59 2.81 -25.19
C SER A 3 3.13 2.43 -25.40
N ALA A 4 2.73 2.13 -26.65
CA ALA A 4 1.37 1.68 -26.97
C ALA A 4 1.12 0.24 -26.47
N GLU A 5 2.17 -0.59 -26.45
CA GLU A 5 2.15 -1.97 -25.95
C GLU A 5 2.02 -2.01 -24.42
N ILE A 6 2.76 -1.17 -23.69
CA ILE A 6 2.61 -1.09 -22.22
C ILE A 6 1.23 -0.52 -21.85
N LEU A 7 0.70 0.41 -22.65
CA LEU A 7 -0.66 0.90 -22.51
C LEU A 7 -1.70 -0.20 -22.77
N SER A 8 -1.54 -1.01 -23.83
CA SER A 8 -2.44 -2.14 -24.10
C SER A 8 -2.35 -3.21 -23.01
N GLN A 9 -1.14 -3.54 -22.53
CA GLN A 9 -0.93 -4.45 -21.41
C GLN A 9 -1.55 -3.92 -20.11
N THR A 10 -1.44 -2.62 -19.84
CA THR A 10 -2.06 -2.00 -18.66
C THR A 10 -3.58 -2.03 -18.79
N LEU A 11 -4.14 -1.74 -19.97
CA LEU A 11 -5.59 -1.83 -20.23
C LEU A 11 -6.12 -3.27 -20.18
N SER A 12 -5.36 -4.24 -20.69
CA SER A 12 -5.64 -5.67 -20.59
C SER A 12 -5.64 -6.13 -19.13
N SER A 13 -4.66 -5.66 -18.35
CA SER A 13 -4.62 -5.91 -16.90
C SER A 13 -5.80 -5.27 -16.17
N ILE A 14 -6.12 -4.01 -16.46
CA ILE A 14 -7.29 -3.30 -15.93
C ILE A 14 -8.58 -4.08 -16.21
N THR A 15 -8.78 -4.49 -17.46
CA THR A 15 -9.99 -5.21 -17.89
C THR A 15 -10.06 -6.59 -17.28
N GLY A 16 -8.94 -7.33 -17.20
CA GLY A 16 -8.87 -8.61 -16.50
C GLY A 16 -9.25 -8.51 -15.02
N ILE A 17 -8.71 -7.52 -14.29
CA ILE A 17 -9.04 -7.28 -12.87
C ILE A 17 -10.52 -6.93 -12.71
N LYS A 18 -11.04 -6.01 -13.54
CA LYS A 18 -12.46 -5.64 -13.50
C LYS A 18 -13.35 -6.83 -13.80
N LEU A 19 -12.98 -7.69 -14.74
CA LEU A 19 -13.71 -8.92 -15.08
C LEU A 19 -13.71 -9.92 -13.93
N GLU A 20 -12.56 -10.14 -13.28
CA GLU A 20 -12.47 -11.06 -12.13
C GLU A 20 -13.34 -10.56 -10.98
N GLU A 21 -13.24 -9.27 -10.63
CA GLU A 21 -14.05 -8.68 -9.58
C GLU A 21 -15.55 -8.69 -9.93
N LEU A 22 -15.92 -8.38 -11.18
CA LEU A 22 -17.30 -8.50 -11.66
C LEU A 22 -17.80 -9.95 -11.58
N SER A 23 -16.95 -10.95 -11.86
CA SER A 23 -17.33 -12.36 -11.76
C SER A 23 -17.57 -12.79 -10.31
N ASN A 24 -16.77 -12.26 -9.37
CA ASN A 24 -16.95 -12.46 -7.94
C ASN A 24 -18.23 -11.80 -7.42
N GLN A 25 -18.50 -10.55 -7.84
CA GLN A 25 -19.75 -9.86 -7.49
C GLN A 25 -20.96 -10.59 -8.08
N ARG A 26 -20.86 -11.05 -9.32
CA ARG A 26 -21.91 -11.85 -9.99
C ARG A 26 -22.18 -13.13 -9.23
N SER A 27 -21.16 -13.93 -8.92
CA SER A 27 -21.34 -15.20 -8.20
C SER A 27 -21.95 -15.00 -6.82
N SER A 28 -21.48 -14.01 -6.06
CA SER A 28 -22.08 -13.65 -4.77
C SER A 28 -23.55 -13.22 -4.91
N PHE A 29 -23.87 -12.41 -5.90
CA PHE A 29 -25.24 -11.96 -6.16
C PHE A 29 -26.16 -13.10 -6.57
N GLU A 30 -25.73 -13.98 -7.47
CA GLU A 30 -26.50 -15.15 -7.92
C GLU A 30 -26.73 -16.15 -6.77
N ASP A 31 -25.71 -16.38 -5.93
CA ASP A 31 -25.83 -17.24 -4.75
C ASP A 31 -26.85 -16.69 -3.75
N GLU A 32 -26.82 -15.38 -3.49
CA GLU A 32 -27.77 -14.72 -2.60
C GLU A 32 -29.18 -14.65 -3.20
N LYS A 33 -29.31 -14.36 -4.50
CA LYS A 33 -30.57 -14.43 -5.25
C LYS A 33 -31.17 -15.83 -5.17
N ALA A 34 -30.37 -16.87 -5.41
CA ALA A 34 -30.83 -18.25 -5.34
C ALA A 34 -31.28 -18.65 -3.92
N LYS A 35 -30.56 -18.21 -2.88
CA LYS A 35 -30.97 -18.40 -1.47
C LYS A 35 -32.28 -17.66 -1.16
N LEU A 36 -32.42 -16.43 -1.66
CA LEU A 36 -33.62 -15.61 -1.48
C LEU A 36 -34.84 -16.24 -2.14
N LEU A 37 -34.73 -16.64 -3.41
CA LEU A 37 -35.82 -17.30 -4.15
C LEU A 37 -36.21 -18.63 -3.51
N LYS A 38 -35.24 -19.40 -2.99
CA LYS A 38 -35.53 -20.61 -2.21
C LYS A 38 -36.29 -20.28 -0.93
N ALA A 39 -35.88 -19.27 -0.17
CA ALA A 39 -36.58 -18.83 1.04
C ALA A 39 -38.02 -18.39 0.74
N VAL A 40 -38.24 -17.66 -0.36
CA VAL A 40 -39.58 -17.24 -0.82
C VAL A 40 -40.43 -18.43 -1.25
N SER A 41 -39.84 -19.46 -1.87
CA SER A 41 -40.58 -20.66 -2.30
C SER A 41 -41.06 -21.55 -1.14
N LEU A 42 -40.37 -21.51 0.01
CA LEU A 42 -40.69 -22.29 1.21
C LEU A 42 -41.91 -21.75 1.98
N GLU A 43 -42.22 -20.47 1.81
CA GLU A 43 -43.33 -19.83 2.51
C GLU A 43 -44.70 -20.18 1.89
N THR A 44 -45.72 -20.39 2.73
CA THR A 44 -47.04 -20.83 2.26
C THR A 44 -47.97 -19.66 1.93
N SER A 45 -47.83 -18.52 2.62
CA SER A 45 -48.68 -17.34 2.45
C SER A 45 -48.06 -16.32 1.49
N GLN A 46 -48.87 -15.81 0.55
CA GLN A 46 -48.44 -14.80 -0.43
C GLN A 46 -47.92 -13.50 0.21
N LYS A 47 -48.46 -13.14 1.39
CA LYS A 47 -48.04 -11.96 2.16
C LYS A 47 -46.64 -12.15 2.75
N GLU A 48 -46.35 -13.33 3.26
CA GLU A 48 -45.04 -13.62 3.86
C GLU A 48 -43.96 -13.78 2.79
N LYS A 49 -44.30 -14.35 1.62
CA LYS A 49 -43.44 -14.37 0.43
C LYS A 49 -42.93 -12.97 0.06
N LEU A 50 -43.86 -12.02 -0.10
CA LEU A 50 -43.51 -10.65 -0.46
C LEU A 50 -42.72 -9.93 0.66
N ARG A 51 -43.05 -10.21 1.93
CA ARG A 51 -42.35 -9.65 3.09
C ARG A 51 -40.89 -10.11 3.18
N VAL A 52 -40.65 -11.40 3.00
CA VAL A 52 -39.31 -11.99 2.98
C VAL A 52 -38.51 -11.45 1.80
N LEU A 53 -39.13 -11.34 0.63
CA LEU A 53 -38.53 -10.78 -0.57
C LEU A 53 -38.08 -9.33 -0.35
N LEU A 54 -39.00 -8.44 0.08
CA LEU A 54 -38.69 -7.03 0.34
C LEU A 54 -37.58 -6.82 1.36
N ARG A 55 -37.65 -7.52 2.50
CA ARG A 55 -36.71 -7.34 3.61
C ARG A 55 -35.28 -7.72 3.22
N ASN A 56 -35.15 -8.70 2.34
CA ASN A 56 -33.85 -9.24 1.94
C ASN A 56 -33.35 -8.64 0.63
N ILE A 57 -34.24 -8.09 -0.22
CA ILE A 57 -33.85 -7.32 -1.40
C ILE A 57 -33.01 -6.09 -1.02
N GLU A 58 -33.39 -5.37 0.04
CA GLU A 58 -32.62 -4.21 0.55
C GLU A 58 -31.21 -4.60 1.06
N LYS A 59 -30.97 -5.88 1.33
CA LYS A 59 -29.68 -6.38 1.84
C LYS A 59 -28.75 -6.91 0.75
N LEU A 60 -29.25 -7.11 -0.47
CA LEU A 60 -28.44 -7.58 -1.59
C LEU A 60 -27.44 -6.47 -1.99
N PRO A 61 -26.17 -6.84 -2.30
CA PRO A 61 -25.21 -5.93 -2.90
C PRO A 61 -25.81 -5.31 -4.17
N THR A 62 -25.55 -4.01 -4.39
CA THR A 62 -25.94 -3.29 -5.63
C THR A 62 -27.43 -2.97 -5.77
N MET A 63 -28.28 -3.37 -4.83
CA MET A 63 -29.72 -3.06 -4.83
C MET A 63 -30.10 -1.70 -4.20
N GLY A 64 -29.13 -0.92 -3.74
CA GLY A 64 -29.36 0.45 -3.24
C GLY A 64 -29.92 1.42 -4.29
N ASP A 65 -29.91 1.04 -5.57
CA ASP A 65 -30.44 1.82 -6.70
C ASP A 65 -31.86 1.43 -7.13
N ILE A 66 -32.53 0.46 -6.49
CA ILE A 66 -33.92 0.08 -6.88
C ILE A 66 -34.87 1.27 -6.74
N ASP A 67 -34.66 2.16 -5.76
CA ASP A 67 -35.46 3.37 -5.57
C ASP A 67 -35.33 4.38 -6.74
N LYS A 68 -34.34 4.23 -7.63
CA LYS A 68 -34.19 5.05 -8.84
C LYS A 68 -35.06 4.57 -9.99
N ASN A 69 -35.66 3.38 -9.92
CA ASN A 69 -36.55 2.89 -10.96
C ASN A 69 -37.94 3.54 -10.80
N PRO A 70 -38.37 4.44 -11.71
CA PRO A 70 -39.64 5.15 -11.58
C PRO A 70 -40.87 4.22 -11.66
N LEU A 71 -40.68 2.96 -12.08
CA LEU A 71 -41.75 1.97 -12.23
C LEU A 71 -42.00 1.14 -10.96
N ILE A 72 -41.08 1.15 -9.99
CA ILE A 72 -41.16 0.35 -8.76
C ILE A 72 -40.84 1.24 -7.56
N SER A 73 -41.84 1.50 -6.71
CA SER A 73 -41.63 2.20 -5.44
C SER A 73 -41.67 1.20 -4.29
N ILE A 74 -40.49 0.88 -3.73
CA ILE A 74 -40.36 -0.03 -2.58
C ILE A 74 -41.21 0.46 -1.40
N GLU A 75 -41.25 1.78 -1.19
CA GLU A 75 -42.00 2.39 -0.09
C GLU A 75 -43.52 2.18 -0.24
N ASN A 76 -44.05 2.32 -1.46
CA ASN A 76 -45.43 1.95 -1.74
C ASN A 76 -45.63 0.44 -1.51
N ILE A 77 -44.70 -0.40 -1.98
CA ILE A 77 -44.84 -1.86 -1.82
C ILE A 77 -44.94 -2.24 -0.33
N ARG A 78 -44.12 -1.61 0.51
CA ARG A 78 -44.14 -1.80 1.96
C ARG A 78 -45.46 -1.34 2.60
N ARG A 79 -45.96 -0.16 2.23
CA ARG A 79 -47.21 0.41 2.80
C ARG A 79 -48.43 -0.44 2.51
N TYR A 80 -48.59 -0.89 1.26
CA TYR A 80 -49.72 -1.74 0.87
C TYR A 80 -49.60 -3.16 1.41
N LEU A 81 -48.38 -3.68 1.60
CA LEU A 81 -48.17 -4.95 2.32
C LEU A 81 -48.62 -4.84 3.79
N GLU A 82 -48.33 -3.73 4.46
CA GLU A 82 -48.82 -3.46 5.82
C GLU A 82 -50.35 -3.30 5.84
N GLN A 83 -50.92 -2.58 4.89
CA GLN A 83 -52.37 -2.40 4.74
C GLN A 83 -53.11 -3.73 4.49
N SER A 84 -52.51 -4.66 3.75
CA SER A 84 -53.09 -5.99 3.47
C SER A 84 -53.38 -6.84 4.71
N ARG A 85 -52.84 -6.46 5.89
CA ARG A 85 -53.14 -7.13 7.17
C ARG A 85 -54.50 -6.76 7.72
N CYS A 86 -54.96 -5.54 7.45
CA CYS A 86 -56.19 -4.97 8.03
C CYS A 86 -57.28 -4.76 6.97
N ASP A 87 -56.92 -4.63 5.70
CA ASP A 87 -57.82 -4.28 4.61
C ASP A 87 -57.94 -5.42 3.57
N PRO A 88 -59.12 -6.03 3.39
CA PRO A 88 -59.38 -7.04 2.37
C PRO A 88 -59.33 -6.52 0.93
N SER A 89 -59.30 -5.20 0.71
CA SER A 89 -59.25 -4.61 -0.64
C SER A 89 -57.92 -4.86 -1.37
N VAL A 90 -56.85 -5.20 -0.62
CA VAL A 90 -55.57 -5.62 -1.19
C VAL A 90 -55.63 -7.10 -1.53
N SER A 91 -55.90 -7.41 -2.80
CA SER A 91 -56.01 -8.78 -3.28
C SER A 91 -54.66 -9.50 -3.33
N ASP A 92 -54.69 -10.83 -3.19
CA ASP A 92 -53.51 -11.68 -3.39
C ASP A 92 -53.00 -11.65 -4.84
N GLU A 93 -53.81 -11.17 -5.79
CA GLU A 93 -53.40 -10.93 -7.18
C GLU A 93 -52.48 -9.71 -7.29
N LEU A 94 -52.79 -8.62 -6.59
CA LEU A 94 -51.93 -7.43 -6.53
C LEU A 94 -50.58 -7.75 -5.87
N LEU A 95 -50.61 -8.53 -4.78
CA LEU A 95 -49.38 -8.99 -4.11
C LEU A 95 -48.53 -9.91 -4.98
N ARG A 96 -49.16 -10.72 -5.85
CA ARG A 96 -48.47 -11.57 -6.85
C ARG A 96 -47.84 -10.75 -7.96
N ASP A 97 -48.53 -9.73 -8.47
CA ASP A 97 -47.98 -8.83 -9.50
C ASP A 97 -46.72 -8.11 -8.98
N TRP A 98 -46.76 -7.68 -7.71
CA TRP A 98 -45.64 -7.01 -7.07
C TRP A 98 -44.47 -7.93 -6.78
N GLN A 99 -44.75 -9.18 -6.36
CA GLN A 99 -43.71 -10.21 -6.28
C GLN A 99 -43.05 -10.41 -7.65
N SER A 100 -43.84 -10.54 -8.72
CA SER A 100 -43.30 -10.73 -10.07
C SER A 100 -42.47 -9.54 -10.54
N LYS A 101 -42.86 -8.30 -10.20
CA LYS A 101 -42.07 -7.09 -10.51
C LYS A 101 -40.71 -7.10 -9.81
N LEU A 102 -40.68 -7.47 -8.52
CA LEU A 102 -39.43 -7.57 -7.76
C LEU A 102 -38.53 -8.72 -8.24
N GLU A 103 -39.12 -9.86 -8.63
CA GLU A 103 -38.39 -10.97 -9.25
C GLU A 103 -37.80 -10.58 -10.61
N LYS A 104 -38.57 -9.85 -11.44
CA LYS A 104 -38.06 -9.30 -12.70
C LYS A 104 -36.92 -8.33 -12.48
N GLU A 105 -36.97 -7.50 -11.44
CA GLU A 105 -35.87 -6.59 -11.13
C GLU A 105 -34.59 -7.36 -10.76
N LEU A 106 -34.72 -8.44 -9.97
CA LEU A 106 -33.61 -9.35 -9.69
C LEU A 106 -33.02 -9.96 -10.98
N ASP A 107 -33.86 -10.33 -11.94
CA ASP A 107 -33.43 -10.82 -13.26
C ASP A 107 -32.74 -9.74 -14.09
N VAL A 108 -33.23 -8.50 -14.07
CA VAL A 108 -32.59 -7.36 -14.76
C VAL A 108 -31.20 -7.10 -14.19
N HIS A 109 -31.03 -7.16 -12.87
CA HIS A 109 -29.71 -7.04 -12.24
C HIS A 109 -28.79 -8.21 -12.61
N SER A 110 -29.32 -9.43 -12.71
CA SER A 110 -28.57 -10.61 -13.19
C SER A 110 -28.07 -10.40 -14.62
N LEU A 111 -28.96 -9.96 -15.52
CA LEU A 111 -28.66 -9.61 -16.91
C LEU A 111 -27.61 -8.50 -17.01
N ARG A 112 -27.65 -7.49 -16.12
CA ARG A 112 -26.65 -6.42 -16.10
C ARG A 112 -25.24 -6.95 -15.82
N TYR A 113 -25.09 -7.91 -14.90
CA TYR A 113 -23.82 -8.59 -14.67
C TYR A 113 -23.39 -9.44 -15.88
N GLU A 114 -24.34 -10.10 -16.56
CA GLU A 114 -24.06 -10.85 -17.79
C GLU A 114 -23.56 -9.95 -18.92
N TYR A 115 -24.24 -8.83 -19.18
CA TYR A 115 -23.82 -7.87 -20.18
C TYR A 115 -22.45 -7.26 -19.84
N ALA A 116 -22.22 -6.86 -18.59
CA ALA A 116 -20.91 -6.36 -18.16
C ALA A 116 -19.79 -7.39 -18.37
N SER A 117 -20.06 -8.67 -18.08
CA SER A 117 -19.12 -9.76 -18.34
C SER A 117 -18.89 -9.99 -19.84
N LEU A 118 -19.93 -9.92 -20.67
CA LEU A 118 -19.82 -10.05 -22.12
C LEU A 118 -19.00 -8.90 -22.72
N TYR A 119 -19.28 -7.65 -22.34
CA TYR A 119 -18.50 -6.49 -22.78
C TYR A 119 -17.05 -6.61 -22.36
N GLY A 120 -16.77 -7.03 -21.12
CA GLY A 120 -15.39 -7.23 -20.69
C GLY A 120 -14.69 -8.31 -21.52
N ARG A 121 -15.34 -9.46 -21.80
CA ARG A 121 -14.77 -10.51 -22.67
C ARG A 121 -14.50 -10.03 -24.09
N LEU A 122 -15.43 -9.29 -24.68
CA LEU A 122 -15.27 -8.67 -26.00
C LEU A 122 -14.07 -7.70 -26.03
N VAL A 123 -13.90 -6.89 -24.99
CA VAL A 123 -12.73 -6.00 -24.89
C VAL A 123 -11.45 -6.82 -24.76
N THR A 124 -11.44 -7.88 -23.94
CA THR A 124 -10.28 -8.78 -23.84
C THR A 124 -9.94 -9.43 -25.18
N GLU A 125 -10.94 -9.87 -25.94
CA GLU A 125 -10.76 -10.44 -27.28
C GLU A 125 -10.24 -9.40 -28.29
N CYS A 126 -10.78 -8.19 -28.28
CA CYS A 126 -10.26 -7.09 -29.11
C CYS A 126 -8.80 -6.74 -28.78
N LEU A 127 -8.44 -6.79 -27.49
CA LEU A 127 -7.07 -6.55 -27.03
C LEU A 127 -6.16 -7.72 -27.40
N SER A 128 -6.61 -8.98 -27.29
CA SER A 128 -5.81 -10.14 -27.68
C SER A 128 -5.57 -10.20 -29.19
N VAL A 129 -6.55 -9.82 -30.02
CA VAL A 129 -6.36 -9.69 -31.48
C VAL A 129 -5.34 -8.60 -31.82
N SER A 130 -5.30 -7.53 -31.02
CA SER A 130 -4.29 -6.47 -31.16
C SER A 130 -2.90 -6.97 -30.77
N ASP A 131 -2.79 -7.79 -29.73
CA ASP A 131 -1.54 -8.42 -29.30
C ASP A 131 -1.06 -9.50 -30.30
N GLU A 132 -1.98 -10.30 -30.90
CA GLU A 132 -1.66 -11.31 -31.93
C GLU A 132 -1.14 -10.68 -33.23
N ALA A 133 -1.74 -9.57 -33.70
CA ALA A 133 -1.25 -8.82 -34.85
C ALA A 133 0.15 -8.21 -34.62
N VAL A 134 0.47 -7.88 -33.35
CA VAL A 134 1.79 -7.39 -32.94
C VAL A 134 2.79 -8.55 -32.79
N MET A 135 2.36 -9.73 -32.30
CA MET A 135 3.19 -10.94 -32.27
C MET A 135 3.57 -11.44 -33.67
N GLU A 136 2.65 -11.43 -34.64
CA GLU A 136 2.97 -11.78 -36.04
C GLU A 136 3.99 -10.83 -36.68
N THR A 137 3.98 -9.54 -36.30
CA THR A 137 4.97 -8.55 -36.77
C THR A 137 6.32 -8.66 -36.03
N LEU A 138 6.33 -9.18 -34.80
CA LEU A 138 7.56 -9.50 -34.05
C LEU A 138 8.20 -10.82 -34.52
N GLU A 139 7.43 -11.87 -34.81
CA GLU A 139 7.97 -13.14 -35.33
C GLU A 139 8.61 -12.98 -36.71
N SER A 140 8.08 -12.08 -37.54
CA SER A 140 8.71 -11.71 -38.83
C SER A 140 9.96 -10.81 -38.67
N SER A 141 10.20 -10.25 -37.48
CA SER A 141 11.33 -9.37 -37.17
C SER A 141 12.40 -10.02 -36.26
N ILE A 142 12.14 -11.19 -35.65
CA ILE A 142 13.08 -11.96 -34.82
C ILE A 142 13.91 -12.93 -35.70
N GLY A 143 14.37 -12.42 -36.85
CA GLY A 143 15.49 -12.99 -37.58
C GLY A 143 16.81 -12.45 -37.02
N GLY A 144 17.22 -12.90 -35.83
CA GLY A 144 18.60 -12.77 -35.35
C GLY A 144 18.82 -11.86 -34.13
N SER A 145 18.95 -12.48 -32.95
CA SER A 145 20.20 -12.54 -32.18
C SER A 145 19.90 -13.05 -30.77
N GLY A 146 20.07 -14.35 -30.57
CA GLY A 146 20.26 -14.90 -29.23
C GLY A 146 21.60 -14.41 -28.70
N PHE A 147 21.64 -13.21 -28.14
CA PHE A 147 22.80 -12.76 -27.41
C PHE A 147 22.74 -13.42 -26.03
N GLU A 148 23.33 -14.60 -25.90
CA GLU A 148 23.77 -15.12 -24.61
C GLU A 148 24.71 -14.08 -23.99
N SER A 149 24.16 -13.17 -23.20
CA SER A 149 24.94 -12.30 -22.34
C SER A 149 25.54 -13.20 -21.26
N ILE A 150 26.68 -13.81 -21.56
CA ILE A 150 27.52 -14.51 -20.58
C ILE A 150 27.79 -13.49 -19.47
N GLY A 151 27.07 -13.64 -18.36
CA GLY A 151 27.20 -12.79 -17.20
C GLY A 151 28.65 -12.82 -16.72
N ARG A 152 29.18 -11.66 -16.34
CA ARG A 152 30.53 -11.60 -15.76
C ARG A 152 30.55 -12.43 -14.48
N LYS A 153 31.69 -13.05 -14.16
CA LYS A 153 31.85 -13.87 -12.93
C LYS A 153 31.34 -13.16 -11.67
N GLU A 154 31.62 -11.86 -11.54
CA GLU A 154 31.15 -11.02 -10.42
C GLU A 154 29.62 -10.91 -10.31
N MET A 155 28.91 -10.94 -11.44
CA MET A 155 27.45 -10.91 -11.49
C MET A 155 26.87 -12.19 -10.89
N HIS A 156 27.40 -13.35 -11.29
CA HIS A 156 26.99 -14.65 -10.76
C HIS A 156 27.32 -14.79 -9.26
N GLU A 157 28.50 -14.35 -8.83
CA GLU A 157 28.90 -14.39 -7.41
C GLU A 157 28.04 -13.47 -6.51
N GLN A 158 27.64 -12.30 -7.01
CA GLN A 158 26.75 -11.39 -6.26
C GLN A 158 25.31 -11.90 -6.26
N ARG A 159 24.88 -12.52 -7.36
CA ARG A 159 23.58 -13.19 -7.47
C ARG A 159 23.47 -14.34 -6.48
N GLU A 160 24.42 -15.28 -6.48
CA GLU A 160 24.41 -16.43 -5.56
C GLU A 160 24.34 -15.99 -4.09
N LYS A 161 25.14 -15.00 -3.70
CA LYS A 161 25.09 -14.42 -2.34
C LYS A 161 23.74 -13.77 -2.04
N TRP A 162 23.14 -13.11 -3.01
CA TRP A 162 21.83 -12.47 -2.84
C TRP A 162 20.72 -13.52 -2.72
N GLU A 163 20.74 -14.55 -3.57
CA GLU A 163 19.81 -15.69 -3.55
C GLU A 163 19.89 -16.43 -2.21
N GLU A 164 21.08 -16.59 -1.65
CA GLU A 164 21.25 -17.17 -0.31
C GLU A 164 20.55 -16.36 0.78
N TYR A 165 20.55 -15.03 0.71
CA TYR A 165 19.84 -14.20 1.69
C TYR A 165 18.34 -14.16 1.47
N VAL A 166 17.89 -14.15 0.20
CA VAL A 166 16.48 -13.93 -0.14
C VAL A 166 15.67 -15.23 -0.10
N PHE A 167 16.18 -16.31 -0.69
CA PHE A 167 15.44 -17.57 -0.84
C PHE A 167 15.65 -18.57 0.28
N LYS A 168 16.62 -18.34 1.18
CA LYS A 168 16.76 -19.16 2.41
C LYS A 168 16.13 -18.40 3.58
N PRO A 169 14.93 -18.79 4.03
CA PRO A 169 14.27 -18.10 5.13
C PRO A 169 15.06 -18.26 6.42
N LEU A 170 15.41 -17.14 7.05
CA LEU A 170 15.91 -17.13 8.42
C LEU A 170 14.72 -17.05 9.38
N GLU A 171 14.35 -18.16 10.00
CA GLU A 171 13.30 -18.11 11.02
C GLU A 171 13.85 -17.55 12.34
N THR A 172 13.12 -16.58 12.89
CA THR A 172 13.48 -15.93 14.15
C THR A 172 12.41 -16.16 15.19
N ASP A 173 12.84 -16.29 16.45
CA ASP A 173 11.93 -16.53 17.56
C ASP A 173 11.12 -15.27 17.89
N THR A 174 9.84 -15.31 17.51
CA THR A 174 8.90 -14.21 17.72
C THR A 174 8.62 -13.92 19.19
N GLU A 175 8.71 -14.92 20.08
CA GLU A 175 8.46 -14.75 21.51
C GLU A 175 9.62 -14.01 22.18
N VAL A 176 10.86 -14.36 21.81
CA VAL A 176 12.06 -13.67 22.29
C VAL A 176 12.07 -12.21 21.84
N ILE A 177 11.71 -11.93 20.59
CA ILE A 177 11.59 -10.56 20.06
C ILE A 177 10.54 -9.78 20.86
N ASN A 178 9.36 -10.37 21.07
CA ASN A 178 8.29 -9.70 21.82
C ASN A 178 8.70 -9.43 23.27
N LYS A 179 9.36 -10.39 23.93
CA LYS A 179 9.90 -10.22 25.29
C LYS A 179 10.93 -9.09 25.35
N TYR A 180 11.84 -9.03 24.39
CA TYR A 180 12.82 -7.95 24.29
C TYR A 180 12.15 -6.59 24.11
N MET A 181 11.23 -6.46 23.14
CA MET A 181 10.51 -5.21 22.88
C MET A 181 9.65 -4.77 24.08
N THR A 182 8.99 -5.72 24.74
CA THR A 182 8.24 -5.47 25.97
C THR A 182 9.16 -4.94 27.08
N SER A 183 10.38 -5.48 27.21
CA SER A 183 11.36 -5.00 28.20
C SER A 183 11.84 -3.56 27.93
N LEU A 184 11.80 -3.10 26.67
CA LEU A 184 12.17 -1.74 26.30
C LEU A 184 11.08 -0.74 26.69
N VAL A 185 9.82 -1.10 26.51
CA VAL A 185 8.66 -0.21 26.71
C VAL A 185 8.14 -0.23 28.15
N ASN A 186 8.25 -1.36 28.87
CA ASN A 186 7.66 -1.50 30.21
C ASN A 186 8.50 -0.89 31.35
N LYS A 187 9.47 -0.01 31.05
CA LYS A 187 10.38 0.56 32.06
C LYS A 187 9.72 1.58 32.97
N THR A 188 8.75 2.35 32.46
CA THR A 188 8.08 3.43 33.18
C THR A 188 6.57 3.36 32.96
N LYS A 189 5.77 3.81 33.93
CA LYS A 189 4.29 3.84 33.79
C LYS A 189 3.87 4.77 32.65
N GLU A 190 4.63 5.84 32.47
CA GLU A 190 4.45 6.83 31.42
C GLU A 190 4.71 6.21 30.04
N SER A 191 5.75 5.37 29.90
CA SER A 191 6.02 4.68 28.63
C SER A 191 4.95 3.63 28.30
N GLN A 192 4.42 2.93 29.30
CA GLN A 192 3.28 2.01 29.10
C GLN A 192 2.02 2.76 28.63
N SER A 193 1.72 3.91 29.23
CA SER A 193 0.59 4.75 28.83
C SER A 193 0.76 5.30 27.41
N ALA A 194 1.96 5.82 27.09
CA ALA A 194 2.29 6.29 25.75
C ALA A 194 2.19 5.16 24.71
N PHE A 195 2.55 3.93 25.07
CA PHE A 195 2.45 2.77 24.18
C PHE A 195 1.00 2.32 24.00
N ALA A 196 0.18 2.34 25.04
CA ALA A 196 -1.26 2.10 24.90
C ALA A 196 -1.92 3.13 23.97
N ALA A 197 -1.52 4.40 24.08
CA ALA A 197 -1.96 5.45 23.17
C ALA A 197 -1.49 5.21 21.72
N PHE A 198 -0.26 4.72 21.54
CA PHE A 198 0.27 4.31 20.23
C PHE A 198 -0.63 3.22 19.62
N LYS A 199 -0.90 2.13 20.36
CA LYS A 199 -1.73 1.02 19.86
C LYS A 199 -3.13 1.49 19.45
N LYS A 200 -3.75 2.35 20.26
CA LYS A 200 -5.05 2.96 19.94
C LYS A 200 -4.99 3.79 18.66
N ALA A 201 -3.91 4.56 18.47
CA ALA A 201 -3.71 5.31 17.23
C ALA A 201 -3.56 4.37 16.02
N THR A 202 -2.93 3.21 16.18
CA THR A 202 -2.80 2.20 15.10
C THR A 202 -4.15 1.65 14.70
N THR A 203 -4.99 1.26 15.66
CA THR A 203 -6.36 0.80 15.37
C THR A 203 -7.21 1.87 14.68
N ALA A 204 -7.04 3.14 15.05
CA ALA A 204 -7.76 4.24 14.43
C ALA A 204 -7.30 4.48 12.99
N PHE A 205 -5.99 4.38 12.74
CA PHE A 205 -5.43 4.50 11.40
C PHE A 205 -5.89 3.36 10.48
N GLU A 206 -5.91 2.12 10.96
CA GLU A 206 -6.42 0.99 10.18
C GLU A 206 -7.91 1.14 9.88
N SER A 207 -8.70 1.65 10.83
CA SER A 207 -10.11 1.95 10.61
C SER A 207 -10.32 3.06 9.57
N ASP A 208 -9.40 4.02 9.48
CA ASP A 208 -9.41 5.05 8.44
C ASP A 208 -9.03 4.47 7.07
N MET A 209 -8.04 3.58 7.04
CA MET A 209 -7.62 2.85 5.85
C MET A 209 -8.64 1.81 5.37
N ALA A 210 -9.67 1.49 6.17
CA ALA A 210 -10.76 0.60 5.77
C ALA A 210 -11.94 1.36 5.11
N LYS A 211 -11.91 2.70 5.09
CA LYS A 211 -12.97 3.52 4.45
C LYS A 211 -12.78 3.53 2.93
N THR A 212 -13.88 3.59 2.19
CA THR A 212 -13.85 3.66 0.72
C THR A 212 -13.34 5.01 0.20
N GLY A 213 -12.79 5.02 -1.03
CA GLY A 213 -12.32 6.24 -1.71
C GLY A 213 -10.87 6.61 -1.41
N HIS A 214 -9.94 5.68 -1.60
CA HIS A 214 -8.51 5.88 -1.36
C HIS A 214 -7.78 6.61 -2.49
N PHE A 215 -8.19 6.31 -3.72
CA PHE A 215 -7.59 6.82 -4.95
C PHE A 215 -8.53 7.83 -5.61
N ASP A 216 -7.95 8.97 -5.92
CA ASP A 216 -8.55 10.12 -6.60
C ASP A 216 -7.45 10.79 -7.45
N LEU A 217 -7.82 11.79 -8.25
CA LEU A 217 -6.86 12.50 -9.11
C LEU A 217 -5.70 13.12 -8.31
N ASN A 218 -5.97 13.63 -7.11
CA ASN A 218 -4.95 14.24 -6.26
C ASN A 218 -3.98 13.20 -5.70
N SER A 219 -4.49 12.06 -5.24
CA SER A 219 -3.68 10.99 -4.68
C SER A 219 -2.83 10.31 -5.73
N LEU A 220 -3.41 9.98 -6.88
CA LEU A 220 -2.64 9.51 -8.03
C LEU A 220 -1.56 10.51 -8.43
N GLY A 221 -1.84 11.81 -8.38
CA GLY A 221 -0.87 12.86 -8.65
C GLY A 221 0.40 12.75 -7.80
N TRP A 222 0.30 12.56 -6.48
CA TRP A 222 1.48 12.41 -5.62
C TRP A 222 2.09 11.01 -5.67
N VAL A 223 1.27 9.96 -5.86
CA VAL A 223 1.78 8.58 -6.04
C VAL A 223 2.67 8.52 -7.28
N ILE A 224 2.16 8.99 -8.43
CA ILE A 224 2.89 9.02 -9.72
C ILE A 224 4.19 9.82 -9.59
N ARG A 225 4.14 11.02 -8.98
CA ARG A 225 5.36 11.81 -8.71
C ARG A 225 6.36 11.05 -7.85
N GLY A 226 5.88 10.32 -6.85
CA GLY A 226 6.72 9.47 -5.99
C GLY A 226 7.42 8.37 -6.78
N ILE A 227 6.69 7.66 -7.64
CA ILE A 227 7.23 6.55 -8.44
C ILE A 227 8.21 7.05 -9.51
N LEU A 228 7.86 8.12 -10.24
CA LEU A 228 8.75 8.70 -11.26
C LEU A 228 10.09 9.14 -10.71
N ARG A 229 10.15 9.44 -9.41
CA ARG A 229 11.40 9.82 -8.75
C ARG A 229 12.21 8.63 -8.27
N THR A 230 11.55 7.51 -7.99
CA THR A 230 12.24 6.27 -7.64
C THR A 230 12.82 5.60 -8.88
N ASP A 231 14.03 5.05 -8.77
CA ASP A 231 14.69 4.37 -9.88
C ASP A 231 14.25 2.91 -10.10
N LEU A 232 13.01 2.59 -9.72
CA LEU A 232 12.47 1.24 -9.83
C LEU A 232 11.94 0.95 -11.24
N LEU A 233 11.30 1.92 -11.90
CA LEU A 233 10.68 1.71 -13.20
C LEU A 233 11.67 1.80 -14.36
N SER A 234 11.37 1.05 -15.42
CA SER A 234 11.98 1.22 -16.74
C SER A 234 11.64 2.58 -17.37
N ASP A 235 12.48 3.04 -18.30
CA ASP A 235 12.26 4.31 -19.01
C ASP A 235 10.95 4.32 -19.81
N GLU A 236 10.50 3.15 -20.26
CA GLU A 236 9.25 2.99 -21.01
C GLU A 236 8.04 3.14 -20.08
N LYS A 237 8.03 2.46 -18.93
CA LYS A 237 7.00 2.60 -17.90
C LYS A 237 6.91 4.03 -17.36
N ARG A 238 8.05 4.74 -17.26
CA ARG A 238 8.10 6.16 -16.88
C ARG A 238 7.44 7.06 -17.92
N LYS A 239 7.61 6.80 -19.22
CA LYS A 239 6.93 7.55 -20.28
C LYS A 239 5.41 7.36 -20.20
N VAL A 240 4.95 6.12 -20.06
CA VAL A 240 3.51 5.80 -19.92
C VAL A 240 2.89 6.49 -18.70
N LEU A 241 3.58 6.51 -17.55
CA LEU A 241 3.10 7.23 -16.37
C LEU A 241 3.03 8.76 -16.57
N ASN A 242 3.94 9.33 -17.38
CA ASN A 242 3.83 10.74 -17.75
C ASN A 242 2.66 10.97 -18.70
N ASP A 243 2.43 10.07 -19.67
CA ASP A 243 1.29 10.15 -20.60
C ASP A 243 -0.05 10.01 -19.86
N PHE A 244 -0.12 9.20 -18.79
CA PHE A 244 -1.30 9.11 -17.92
C PHE A 244 -1.59 10.43 -17.21
N LYS A 245 -0.56 11.20 -16.85
CA LYS A 245 -0.73 12.48 -16.17
C LYS A 245 -1.51 13.48 -17.02
N ASP A 246 -1.39 13.38 -18.34
CA ASP A 246 -2.05 14.27 -19.29
C ASP A 246 -3.47 13.80 -19.65
N ASN A 247 -3.82 12.54 -19.34
CA ASN A 247 -5.10 11.92 -19.70
C ASN A 247 -6.01 11.67 -18.47
N THR A 248 -6.77 12.69 -18.08
CA THR A 248 -7.70 12.63 -16.93
C THR A 248 -8.68 11.45 -16.95
N PRO A 249 -9.32 11.09 -18.08
CA PRO A 249 -10.25 9.95 -18.11
C PRO A 249 -9.56 8.62 -17.75
N VAL A 250 -8.33 8.41 -18.22
CA VAL A 250 -7.56 7.20 -17.92
C VAL A 250 -7.18 7.15 -16.44
N LEU A 251 -6.81 8.29 -15.84
CA LEU A 251 -6.52 8.35 -14.40
C LEU A 251 -7.74 8.04 -13.54
N LEU A 252 -8.95 8.44 -13.95
CA LEU A 252 -10.18 8.10 -13.23
C LEU A 252 -10.42 6.59 -13.28
N GLU A 253 -10.27 5.97 -14.46
CA GLU A 253 -10.37 4.52 -14.59
C GLU A 253 -9.33 3.77 -13.75
N VAL A 254 -8.08 4.25 -13.73
CA VAL A 254 -7.01 3.70 -12.89
C VAL A 254 -7.34 3.87 -11.41
N ALA A 255 -7.89 5.02 -10.99
CA ALA A 255 -8.32 5.25 -9.62
C ALA A 255 -9.40 4.26 -9.21
N ASP A 256 -10.40 4.04 -10.06
CA ASP A 256 -11.48 3.09 -9.81
C ASP A 256 -10.95 1.66 -9.65
N VAL A 257 -10.05 1.21 -10.53
CA VAL A 257 -9.43 -0.12 -10.44
C VAL A 257 -8.62 -0.27 -9.15
N LEU A 258 -7.88 0.76 -8.76
CA LEU A 258 -7.08 0.73 -7.54
C LEU A 258 -7.95 0.77 -6.28
N ASN A 259 -9.07 1.50 -6.31
CA ASN A 259 -10.07 1.47 -5.24
C ASN A 259 -10.71 0.08 -5.12
N MET A 260 -11.09 -0.55 -6.25
CA MET A 260 -11.59 -1.93 -6.25
C MET A 260 -10.56 -2.90 -5.65
N ARG A 261 -9.27 -2.75 -5.99
CA ARG A 261 -8.19 -3.56 -5.41
C ARG A 261 -7.97 -3.30 -3.92
N MET A 262 -8.20 -2.08 -3.44
CA MET A 262 -8.15 -1.77 -2.01
C MET A 262 -9.31 -2.41 -1.25
N GLU A 263 -10.50 -2.45 -1.84
CA GLU A 263 -11.65 -3.14 -1.25
C GLU A 263 -11.41 -4.65 -1.17
N SER A 264 -10.77 -5.23 -2.20
CA SER A 264 -10.43 -6.65 -2.25
C SER A 264 -9.00 -6.98 -1.76
N LEU A 265 -8.38 -6.12 -0.94
CA LEU A 265 -6.98 -6.26 -0.50
C LEU A 265 -6.69 -7.59 0.21
N ALA A 266 -7.69 -8.19 0.88
CA ALA A 266 -7.59 -9.50 1.51
C ALA A 266 -7.25 -10.62 0.52
N ARG A 267 -7.73 -10.51 -0.73
CA ARG A 267 -7.57 -11.50 -1.81
C ARG A 267 -6.41 -11.16 -2.75
N TRP A 268 -5.83 -9.98 -2.62
CA TRP A 268 -4.71 -9.55 -3.45
C TRP A 268 -3.52 -10.51 -3.33
N ASN A 269 -3.03 -11.01 -4.47
CA ASN A 269 -1.87 -11.87 -4.61
C ASN A 269 -1.03 -11.43 -5.81
N TRP A 270 0.24 -11.84 -5.84
CA TRP A 270 1.08 -11.70 -7.03
C TRP A 270 0.61 -12.61 -8.16
N ASP A 271 0.99 -12.25 -9.40
CA ASP A 271 0.72 -13.12 -10.55
C ASP A 271 1.56 -14.41 -10.45
N SER A 272 0.89 -15.53 -10.73
CA SER A 272 1.47 -16.86 -10.90
C SER A 272 2.65 -16.92 -11.87
N LYS A 273 2.72 -16.00 -12.85
CA LYS A 273 3.82 -15.91 -13.83
C LYS A 273 5.13 -15.37 -13.27
N GLY A 274 5.14 -14.91 -12.02
CA GLY A 274 6.32 -14.35 -11.34
C GLY A 274 6.74 -12.98 -11.85
N THR A 275 7.23 -12.14 -10.93
CA THR A 275 7.73 -10.79 -11.20
C THR A 275 9.17 -10.86 -11.73
N PRO A 276 9.46 -10.27 -12.90
CA PRO A 276 10.80 -10.26 -13.46
C PRO A 276 11.77 -9.41 -12.63
N ILE A 277 12.97 -9.96 -12.40
CA ILE A 277 14.08 -9.27 -11.75
C ILE A 277 15.14 -8.89 -12.78
N ILE A 278 15.44 -7.59 -12.81
CA ILE A 278 16.49 -7.01 -13.65
C ILE A 278 17.70 -6.69 -12.77
N GLN A 279 18.86 -7.21 -13.17
CA GLN A 279 20.13 -6.90 -12.53
C GLN A 279 20.78 -5.72 -13.24
N ARG A 280 20.94 -4.59 -12.53
CA ARG A 280 21.59 -3.39 -13.08
C ARG A 280 22.94 -3.17 -12.38
N ARG A 281 23.98 -2.92 -13.17
CA ARG A 281 25.31 -2.57 -12.66
C ARG A 281 25.37 -1.08 -12.36
N MET A 282 25.73 -0.74 -11.12
CA MET A 282 25.95 0.64 -10.71
C MET A 282 27.36 1.13 -11.09
N LEU A 283 27.55 2.46 -11.10
CA LEU A 283 28.85 3.11 -11.35
C LEU A 283 29.95 2.63 -10.38
N ASN A 284 29.56 2.20 -9.18
CA ASN A 284 30.46 1.64 -8.17
C ASN A 284 30.82 0.15 -8.40
N GLY A 285 30.38 -0.46 -9.49
CA GLY A 285 30.62 -1.85 -9.85
C GLY A 285 29.74 -2.88 -9.13
N ARG A 286 28.88 -2.47 -8.18
CA ARG A 286 27.94 -3.37 -7.50
C ARG A 286 26.69 -3.61 -8.34
N TYR A 287 26.16 -4.83 -8.30
CA TYR A 287 24.90 -5.18 -8.91
C TYR A 287 23.75 -4.92 -7.94
N ARG A 288 22.67 -4.33 -8.44
CA ARG A 288 21.41 -4.17 -7.70
C ARG A 288 20.30 -4.88 -8.45
N PHE A 289 19.39 -5.46 -7.67
CA PHE A 289 18.24 -6.22 -8.15
C PHE A 289 17.03 -5.30 -8.12
N TYR A 290 16.38 -5.15 -9.27
CA TYR A 290 15.19 -4.34 -9.43
C TYR A 290 14.03 -5.25 -9.84
N HIS A 291 12.93 -5.15 -9.11
CA HIS A 291 11.68 -5.78 -9.50
C HIS A 291 11.04 -4.92 -10.59
N ASP A 292 10.77 -5.54 -11.74
CA ASP A 292 10.03 -4.88 -12.81
C ASP A 292 8.55 -5.25 -12.69
N GLU A 293 7.89 -4.62 -11.71
CA GLU A 293 6.49 -4.83 -11.36
C GLU A 293 5.53 -4.18 -12.38
N ASP A 294 4.29 -4.66 -12.42
CA ASP A 294 3.22 -4.01 -13.17
C ASP A 294 2.97 -2.58 -12.64
N LEU A 295 2.54 -1.67 -13.52
CA LEU A 295 2.30 -0.26 -13.20
C LEU A 295 1.22 -0.10 -12.12
N LEU A 296 0.12 -0.86 -12.21
CA LEU A 296 -0.97 -0.77 -11.23
C LEU A 296 -0.55 -1.33 -9.87
N GLN A 297 0.24 -2.40 -9.86
CA GLN A 297 0.82 -2.95 -8.62
C GLN A 297 1.77 -1.94 -7.97
N SER A 298 2.65 -1.34 -8.77
CA SER A 298 3.58 -0.30 -8.30
C SER A 298 2.83 0.89 -7.69
N LEU A 299 1.75 1.35 -8.33
CA LEU A 299 0.89 2.43 -7.83
C LEU A 299 0.23 2.07 -6.50
N LEU A 300 -0.34 0.87 -6.40
CA LEU A 300 -0.99 0.36 -5.18
C LEU A 300 0.01 0.27 -4.02
N LEU A 301 1.16 -0.38 -4.23
CA LEU A 301 2.18 -0.59 -3.21
C LEU A 301 2.81 0.73 -2.78
N GLN A 302 3.08 1.64 -3.71
CA GLN A 302 3.59 2.97 -3.37
C GLN A 302 2.60 3.76 -2.51
N TYR A 303 1.30 3.69 -2.82
CA TYR A 303 0.26 4.36 -2.03
C TYR A 303 0.23 3.81 -0.60
N ILE A 304 0.10 2.49 -0.46
CA ILE A 304 0.04 1.81 0.84
C ILE A 304 1.31 2.09 1.64
N GLY A 305 2.48 1.89 1.04
CA GLY A 305 3.77 2.13 1.67
C GLY A 305 3.94 3.59 2.11
N THR A 306 3.51 4.56 1.29
CA THR A 306 3.56 5.98 1.64
C THR A 306 2.64 6.30 2.82
N LYS A 307 1.39 5.82 2.81
CA LYS A 307 0.43 6.03 3.91
C LYS A 307 0.93 5.45 5.23
N TRP A 308 1.39 4.20 5.21
CA TRP A 308 1.98 3.56 6.39
C TRP A 308 3.24 4.27 6.87
N SER A 309 4.11 4.72 5.96
CA SER A 309 5.34 5.43 6.35
C SER A 309 5.06 6.75 7.08
N VAL A 310 4.11 7.55 6.57
CA VAL A 310 3.70 8.83 7.18
C VAL A 310 3.08 8.60 8.54
N TYR A 311 2.15 7.64 8.63
CA TYR A 311 1.52 7.27 9.89
C TYR A 311 2.55 6.79 10.92
N MET A 312 3.40 5.83 10.56
CA MET A 312 4.41 5.27 11.46
C MET A 312 5.37 6.35 11.96
N LYS A 313 5.86 7.22 11.08
CA LYS A 313 6.76 8.30 11.49
C LYS A 313 6.09 9.25 12.49
N ALA A 314 4.85 9.65 12.24
CA ALA A 314 4.10 10.51 13.15
C ALA A 314 3.84 9.82 14.50
N ALA A 315 3.42 8.55 14.48
CA ALA A 315 3.14 7.77 15.68
C ALA A 315 4.39 7.57 16.54
N PHE A 316 5.53 7.20 15.93
CA PHE A 316 6.79 7.04 16.64
C PHE A 316 7.36 8.36 17.16
N SER A 317 7.22 9.44 16.41
CA SER A 317 7.65 10.77 16.86
C SER A 317 6.85 11.20 18.10
N LYS A 318 5.52 11.00 18.08
CA LYS A 318 4.65 11.26 19.24
C LYS A 318 4.98 10.37 20.43
N PHE A 319 5.27 9.09 20.20
CA PHE A 319 5.69 8.16 21.24
C PHE A 319 7.00 8.61 21.87
N LYS A 320 8.00 8.99 21.06
CA LYS A 320 9.29 9.50 21.54
C LYS A 320 9.14 10.77 22.37
N SER A 321 8.35 11.73 21.90
CA SER A 321 8.12 13.01 22.60
C SER A 321 7.31 12.87 23.89
N SER A 322 6.74 11.69 24.16
CA SER A 322 5.97 11.45 25.39
C SER A 322 6.91 11.43 26.61
N PRO A 323 6.54 12.07 27.74
CA PRO A 323 7.37 12.10 28.93
C PRO A 323 7.74 10.70 29.41
N GLY A 324 9.00 10.50 29.80
CA GLY A 324 9.47 9.23 30.38
C GLY A 324 9.70 8.08 29.40
N VAL A 325 9.52 8.29 28.08
CA VAL A 325 9.83 7.30 27.03
C VAL A 325 11.29 7.41 26.58
N TRP A 326 11.71 8.60 26.15
CA TRP A 326 13.06 8.84 25.69
C TRP A 326 13.89 9.51 26.77
N LYS A 327 15.07 8.95 27.08
CA LYS A 327 16.00 9.58 28.03
C LYS A 327 16.64 10.80 27.37
N ALA A 328 16.63 11.94 28.06
CA ALA A 328 17.40 13.10 27.63
C ALA A 328 18.90 12.78 27.67
N SER A 329 19.66 13.26 26.68
CA SER A 329 21.11 13.08 26.62
C SER A 329 21.85 13.93 27.66
N SER A 330 21.20 14.96 28.19
CA SER A 330 21.73 15.81 29.26
C SER A 330 20.96 15.65 30.57
N ALA A 331 21.68 15.79 31.68
CA ALA A 331 21.06 15.90 32.98
C ALA A 331 20.37 17.27 33.10
N PRO A 332 19.13 17.33 33.62
CA PRO A 332 18.48 18.61 33.85
C PRO A 332 19.28 19.41 34.90
N LEU A 333 19.44 20.71 34.66
CA LEU A 333 20.08 21.61 35.61
C LEU A 333 19.44 21.49 37.00
N SER A 334 20.29 21.37 38.02
CA SER A 334 19.85 21.39 39.41
C SER A 334 19.22 22.73 39.76
N LYS A 335 18.42 22.77 40.84
CA LYS A 335 17.75 24.00 41.28
C LYS A 335 18.75 25.12 41.59
N THR A 336 19.90 24.78 42.17
CA THR A 336 20.98 25.71 42.48
C THR A 336 21.64 26.27 41.22
N GLU A 337 21.88 25.43 40.22
CA GLU A 337 22.42 25.86 38.92
C GLU A 337 21.45 26.76 38.16
N LYS A 338 20.14 26.49 38.22
CA LYS A 338 19.12 27.36 37.63
C LYS A 338 19.12 28.74 38.29
N VAL A 339 19.09 28.80 39.62
CA VAL A 339 19.16 30.09 40.36
C VAL A 339 20.44 30.84 40.04
N ARG A 340 21.59 30.14 39.98
CA ARG A 340 22.86 30.74 39.59
C ARG A 340 22.81 31.29 38.17
N ARG A 341 22.31 30.52 37.22
CA ARG A 341 22.14 30.94 35.82
C ARG A 341 21.26 32.18 35.73
N ASP A 342 20.09 32.17 36.39
CA ASP A 342 19.13 33.27 36.35
C ASP A 342 19.70 34.53 37.03
N TRP A 343 20.59 34.38 38.01
CA TRP A 343 21.35 35.49 38.62
C TRP A 343 22.37 36.12 37.66
N PHE A 344 23.13 35.31 36.90
CA PHE A 344 24.17 35.80 35.98
C PHE A 344 23.62 36.25 34.61
N LEU A 345 22.55 35.62 34.12
CA LEU A 345 22.02 35.81 32.76
C LEU A 345 20.64 36.49 32.73
N GLY A 346 20.00 36.68 33.90
CA GLY A 346 18.63 37.18 34.01
C GLY A 346 17.55 36.13 33.70
N PRO A 347 16.29 36.37 34.12
CA PRO A 347 15.19 35.39 34.02
C PRO A 347 14.66 35.16 32.60
N ASP A 348 15.00 36.02 31.63
CA ASP A 348 14.37 36.07 30.30
C ASP A 348 15.31 35.68 29.13
N THR A 349 16.40 34.99 29.44
CA THR A 349 17.31 34.50 28.39
C THR A 349 16.71 33.26 27.71
N SER A 350 15.92 33.50 26.66
CA SER A 350 15.57 32.52 25.62
C SER A 350 16.82 32.11 24.83
N LEU A 351 17.72 31.41 25.49
CA LEU A 351 18.94 30.88 24.88
C LEU A 351 18.68 29.44 24.51
N VAL A 352 18.47 29.21 23.21
CA VAL A 352 18.43 27.87 22.62
C VAL A 352 19.74 27.17 22.94
N SER A 353 19.68 26.05 23.66
CA SER A 353 20.89 25.36 24.09
C SER A 353 21.53 24.56 22.94
N VAL A 354 22.83 24.27 23.05
CA VAL A 354 23.51 23.35 22.13
C VAL A 354 22.83 21.98 22.16
N GLU A 355 22.39 21.53 23.33
CA GLU A 355 21.67 20.26 23.47
C GLU A 355 20.30 20.29 22.79
N GLU A 356 19.59 21.41 22.84
CA GLU A 356 18.34 21.59 22.10
C GLU A 356 18.58 21.57 20.58
N HIS A 357 19.68 22.18 20.10
CA HIS A 357 20.08 22.06 18.70
C HIS A 357 20.40 20.60 18.30
N ARG A 358 21.10 19.84 19.17
CA ARG A 358 21.38 18.41 18.94
C ARG A 358 20.09 17.59 18.90
N GLY A 359 19.18 17.81 19.84
CA GLY A 359 17.87 17.16 19.90
C GLY A 359 17.06 17.45 18.62
N ASN A 360 16.93 18.72 18.25
CA ASN A 360 16.24 19.14 17.04
C ASN A 360 16.87 18.57 15.76
N HIS A 361 18.21 18.50 15.70
CA HIS A 361 18.91 17.88 14.58
C HIS A 361 18.59 16.39 14.47
N PHE A 362 18.70 15.66 15.59
CA PHE A 362 18.39 14.24 15.63
C PHE A 362 16.92 13.98 15.25
N ASP A 363 15.97 14.73 15.81
CA ASP A 363 14.54 14.54 15.56
C ASP A 363 14.13 14.79 14.11
N ARG A 364 14.70 15.82 13.48
CA ARG A 364 14.30 16.20 12.12
C ARG A 364 15.02 15.41 11.04
N GLU A 365 16.31 15.13 11.23
CA GLU A 365 17.18 14.61 10.17
C GLU A 365 17.49 13.13 10.32
N ILE A 366 17.67 12.62 11.55
CA ILE A 366 18.21 11.27 11.81
C ILE A 366 17.09 10.31 12.20
N PHE A 367 16.20 10.72 13.11
CA PHE A 367 15.16 9.86 13.66
C PHE A 367 14.19 9.43 12.56
N LEU A 368 14.13 8.10 12.34
CA LEU A 368 13.29 7.48 11.30
C LEU A 368 13.45 8.15 9.93
N GLU A 369 14.71 8.44 9.56
CA GLU A 369 15.08 9.16 8.35
C GLU A 369 14.36 8.61 7.11
N GLN A 370 14.31 7.28 6.97
CA GLN A 370 13.74 6.59 5.79
C GLN A 370 12.23 6.73 5.65
N LEU A 371 11.49 7.01 6.73
CA LEU A 371 10.05 7.19 6.67
C LEU A 371 9.70 8.60 6.19
N LYS A 372 8.60 8.73 5.44
CA LYS A 372 8.10 10.02 4.97
C LYS A 372 7.39 10.79 6.09
N VAL A 373 7.45 12.11 6.06
CA VAL A 373 6.71 13.02 6.96
C VAL A 373 5.36 13.41 6.35
N GLY A 374 5.31 13.59 5.02
CA GLY A 374 4.12 13.96 4.27
C GLY A 374 3.90 13.06 3.05
N LEU A 375 2.69 13.09 2.50
CA LEU A 375 2.30 12.27 1.34
C LEU A 375 2.98 12.75 0.06
N ASP A 376 3.16 14.05 -0.06
CA ASP A 376 3.83 14.76 -1.15
C ASP A 376 5.33 14.93 -0.91
N GLU A 377 5.91 14.25 0.09
CA GLU A 377 7.35 14.34 0.35
C GLU A 377 8.17 13.80 -0.83
N ILE A 378 9.08 14.64 -1.31
CA ILE A 378 9.93 14.39 -2.46
C ILE A 378 11.39 14.41 -2.00
N ARG A 379 12.02 13.23 -1.90
CA ARG A 379 13.40 13.06 -1.42
C ARG A 379 14.43 13.24 -2.53
N GLY A 380 15.47 14.06 -2.30
CA GLY A 380 16.67 14.19 -3.14
C GLY A 380 17.21 12.86 -3.69
N GLY A 381 17.45 12.78 -5.01
CA GLY A 381 17.98 11.58 -5.66
C GLY A 381 19.38 11.19 -5.16
N TYR A 382 19.74 9.92 -5.32
CA TYR A 382 21.04 9.38 -4.87
C TYR A 382 22.23 9.81 -5.74
N ASN A 383 22.01 10.13 -7.02
CA ASN A 383 23.09 10.19 -8.01
C ASN A 383 23.73 11.58 -8.20
N ASP A 384 22.97 12.67 -8.03
CA ASP A 384 23.42 13.97 -8.56
C ASP A 384 23.89 14.99 -7.53
N GLY A 385 23.71 14.77 -6.21
CA GLY A 385 24.14 15.72 -5.16
C GLY A 385 23.46 17.11 -5.21
N ALA A 386 22.85 17.47 -6.33
CA ALA A 386 22.08 18.68 -6.57
C ALA A 386 20.68 18.53 -5.96
N SER A 387 20.28 19.53 -5.18
CA SER A 387 18.89 19.73 -4.81
C SER A 387 18.14 20.31 -6.01
N TYR A 388 17.13 19.61 -6.53
CA TYR A 388 16.22 20.24 -7.49
C TYR A 388 15.27 21.18 -6.74
N GLN A 389 14.75 22.21 -7.42
CA GLN A 389 13.86 23.22 -6.81
C GLN A 389 12.59 22.64 -6.14
N HIS A 390 12.20 21.41 -6.48
CA HIS A 390 11.02 20.74 -5.94
C HIS A 390 11.32 19.73 -4.82
N ASP A 391 12.56 19.67 -4.34
CA ASP A 391 12.96 18.73 -3.29
C ASP A 391 12.49 19.22 -1.92
N THR A 392 11.55 18.52 -1.30
CA THR A 392 11.06 18.85 0.04
C THR A 392 11.87 18.18 1.15
N ARG A 393 12.72 17.20 0.81
CA ARG A 393 13.64 16.54 1.74
C ARG A 393 15.03 16.33 1.16
N ARG A 394 16.04 16.47 2.04
CA ARG A 394 17.45 16.26 1.71
C ARG A 394 17.71 14.87 1.13
N SER A 395 18.67 14.80 0.22
CA SER A 395 19.15 13.51 -0.30
C SER A 395 19.93 12.76 0.78
N PRO A 396 20.04 11.43 0.67
CA PRO A 396 20.87 10.62 1.58
C PRO A 396 22.33 11.10 1.64
N LEU A 397 22.89 11.54 0.51
CA LEU A 397 24.23 12.12 0.45
C LEU A 397 24.34 13.40 1.28
N GLN A 398 23.36 14.30 1.18
CA GLN A 398 23.33 15.55 1.95
C GLN A 398 23.18 15.28 3.45
N ILE A 399 22.43 14.23 3.83
CA ILE A 399 22.28 13.83 5.24
C ILE A 399 23.61 13.29 5.79
N VAL A 400 24.30 12.44 5.04
CA VAL A 400 25.64 11.94 5.41
C VAL A 400 26.65 13.08 5.51
N GLN A 401 26.67 14.01 4.54
CA GLN A 401 27.52 15.21 4.59
C GLN A 401 27.22 16.05 5.84
N LYS A 402 25.95 16.30 6.13
CA LYS A 402 25.55 17.04 7.33
C LYS A 402 25.98 16.32 8.61
N LEU A 403 25.84 14.99 8.68
CA LEU A 403 26.29 14.20 9.81
C LEU A 403 27.81 14.32 10.02
N LEU A 404 28.60 14.31 8.95
CA LEU A 404 30.05 14.53 9.01
C LEU A 404 30.41 15.93 9.50
N HIS A 405 29.68 16.97 9.05
CA HIS A 405 29.86 18.32 9.56
C HIS A 405 29.55 18.41 11.06
N VAL A 406 28.45 17.80 11.50
CA VAL A 406 28.09 17.76 12.93
C VAL A 406 29.17 17.04 13.73
N LEU A 407 29.64 15.88 13.28
CA LEU A 407 30.75 15.17 13.94
C LEU A 407 32.01 16.04 14.03
N SER A 408 32.39 16.72 12.94
CA SER A 408 33.54 17.63 12.95
C SER A 408 33.36 18.77 13.95
N THR A 409 32.17 19.37 14.04
CA THR A 409 31.91 20.43 15.02
C THR A 409 31.97 19.92 16.45
N GLU A 410 31.45 18.73 16.71
CA GLU A 410 31.50 18.10 18.03
C GLU A 410 32.94 17.79 18.45
N THR A 411 33.77 17.32 17.53
CA THR A 411 35.20 17.07 17.79
C THR A 411 35.97 18.35 18.07
N MET A 412 35.65 19.45 17.38
CA MET A 412 36.23 20.75 17.69
C MET A 412 35.82 21.24 19.08
N ILE A 413 34.54 21.10 19.45
CA ILE A 413 34.05 21.50 20.78
C ILE A 413 34.70 20.65 21.88
N ALA A 414 34.70 19.32 21.72
CA ALA A 414 35.30 18.39 22.68
C ALA A 414 36.80 18.68 22.88
N SER A 415 37.54 18.90 21.80
CA SER A 415 38.96 19.29 21.85
C SER A 415 39.18 20.59 22.62
N ARG A 416 38.34 21.61 22.42
CA ARG A 416 38.43 22.89 23.14
C ARG A 416 38.05 22.79 24.63
N LEU A 417 37.16 21.86 24.97
CA LEU A 417 36.71 21.60 26.33
C LEU A 417 37.58 20.55 27.06
N ASN A 418 38.66 20.06 26.44
CA ASN A 418 39.49 18.96 26.95
C ASN A 418 38.66 17.71 27.31
N GLN A 419 37.64 17.40 26.51
CA GLN A 419 36.80 16.21 26.64
C GLN A 419 37.22 15.16 25.61
N GLU A 420 37.24 13.90 26.02
CA GLU A 420 37.47 12.77 25.12
C GLU A 420 36.19 12.46 24.33
N GLN A 421 36.34 12.19 23.03
CA GLN A 421 35.23 11.81 22.17
C GLN A 421 35.58 10.52 21.41
N VAL A 422 34.64 9.58 21.38
CA VAL A 422 34.74 8.33 20.63
C VAL A 422 33.63 8.30 19.58
N VAL A 423 34.00 8.01 18.34
CA VAL A 423 33.05 7.83 17.22
C VAL A 423 33.03 6.35 16.86
N VAL A 424 31.85 5.73 16.97
CA VAL A 424 31.63 4.33 16.59
C VAL A 424 30.83 4.29 15.29
N ARG A 425 31.33 3.55 14.30
CA ARG A 425 30.63 3.28 13.04
C ARG A 425 30.41 1.77 12.91
N SER A 426 29.16 1.39 12.72
CA SER A 426 28.74 0.03 12.34
C SER A 426 28.06 0.08 10.97
N ASP A 427 28.22 -0.98 10.18
CA ASP A 427 27.54 -1.15 8.90
C ASP A 427 26.90 -2.53 8.84
N PHE A 428 25.71 -2.62 8.24
CA PHE A 428 25.00 -3.87 8.03
C PHE A 428 25.17 -4.32 6.59
N LYS A 429 25.84 -5.45 6.41
CA LYS A 429 26.04 -6.05 5.09
C LYS A 429 24.70 -6.54 4.55
N TRP A 430 24.37 -6.15 3.31
CA TRP A 430 23.11 -6.54 2.65
C TRP A 430 21.86 -6.28 3.50
N PHE A 431 21.78 -5.11 4.15
CA PHE A 431 20.71 -4.80 5.10
C PHE A 431 19.31 -5.17 4.59
N GLY A 432 18.90 -4.74 3.38
CA GLY A 432 17.58 -5.06 2.84
C GLY A 432 17.31 -6.58 2.74
N PRO A 433 18.10 -7.33 1.93
CA PRO A 433 17.92 -8.77 1.77
C PRO A 433 18.12 -9.61 3.04
N SER A 434 18.90 -9.12 4.00
CA SER A 434 19.21 -9.87 5.23
C SER A 434 18.12 -9.80 6.30
N LEU A 435 17.06 -9.02 6.10
CA LEU A 435 16.00 -8.85 7.10
C LEU A 435 15.03 -10.04 7.10
N PRO A 436 14.91 -10.78 8.21
CA PRO A 436 13.99 -11.90 8.29
C PRO A 436 12.53 -11.45 8.27
N HIS A 437 11.71 -12.01 7.38
CA HIS A 437 10.28 -11.73 7.32
C HIS A 437 9.58 -12.00 8.66
N SER A 438 9.96 -13.09 9.34
CA SER A 438 9.49 -13.43 10.69
C SER A 438 9.71 -12.31 11.71
N THR A 439 10.88 -11.66 11.70
CA THR A 439 11.18 -10.52 12.57
C THR A 439 10.34 -9.29 12.19
N ILE A 440 10.18 -8.99 10.90
CA ILE A 440 9.35 -7.86 10.42
C ILE A 440 7.92 -8.01 10.95
N PHE A 441 7.31 -9.18 10.76
CA PHE A 441 5.93 -9.42 11.20
C PHE A 441 5.79 -9.40 12.73
N ALA A 442 6.77 -9.94 13.46
CA ALA A 442 6.76 -9.87 14.93
C ALA A 442 6.80 -8.43 15.44
N VAL A 443 7.62 -7.57 14.83
CA VAL A 443 7.71 -6.14 15.18
C VAL A 443 6.42 -5.40 14.82
N LEU A 444 5.85 -5.63 13.64
CA LEU A 444 4.57 -5.02 13.24
C LEU A 444 3.43 -5.43 14.19
N LYS A 445 3.37 -6.72 14.55
CA LYS A 445 2.39 -7.24 15.52
C LYS A 445 2.56 -6.61 16.90
N PHE A 446 3.80 -6.39 17.36
CA PHE A 446 4.06 -5.71 18.64
C PHE A 446 3.47 -4.30 18.67
N PHE A 447 3.57 -3.57 17.56
CA PHE A 447 3.00 -2.23 17.36
C PHE A 447 1.50 -2.23 17.05
N ASN A 448 0.81 -3.37 17.22
CA ASN A 448 -0.63 -3.51 17.07
C ASN A 448 -1.15 -3.28 15.65
N VAL A 449 -0.33 -3.62 14.65
CA VAL A 449 -0.80 -3.81 13.28
C VAL A 449 -1.67 -5.07 13.25
N SER A 450 -2.86 -5.00 12.66
CA SER A 450 -3.78 -6.14 12.62
C SER A 450 -3.28 -7.26 11.71
N GLU A 451 -3.80 -8.45 11.96
CA GLU A 451 -3.48 -9.65 11.18
C GLU A 451 -3.87 -9.51 9.71
N HIS A 452 -4.93 -8.77 9.41
CA HIS A 452 -5.33 -8.44 8.04
C HIS A 452 -4.20 -7.75 7.26
N TRP A 453 -3.60 -6.71 7.85
CA TRP A 453 -2.48 -5.98 7.24
C TRP A 453 -1.18 -6.78 7.26
N ILE A 454 -0.89 -7.54 8.31
CA ILE A 454 0.27 -8.42 8.37
C ILE A 454 0.21 -9.46 7.24
N ASN A 455 -0.96 -10.05 6.99
CA ASN A 455 -1.16 -11.01 5.91
C ASN A 455 -0.96 -10.36 4.53
N PHE A 456 -1.43 -9.13 4.34
CA PHE A 456 -1.11 -8.37 3.13
C PHE A 456 0.40 -8.13 2.99
N PHE A 457 1.07 -7.65 4.03
CA PHE A 457 2.51 -7.41 3.99
C PHE A 457 3.30 -8.68 3.73
N ARG A 458 2.87 -9.81 4.30
CA ARG A 458 3.43 -11.12 4.00
C ARG A 458 3.37 -11.43 2.52
N ARG A 459 2.17 -11.38 1.93
CA ARG A 459 2.01 -11.57 0.49
C ARG A 459 2.87 -10.61 -0.33
N SER A 460 2.97 -9.34 0.09
CA SER A 460 3.77 -8.34 -0.62
C SER A 460 5.28 -8.58 -0.54
N LEU A 461 5.79 -9.19 0.52
CA LEU A 461 7.21 -9.49 0.70
C LEU A 461 7.59 -10.86 0.10
N GLU A 462 6.68 -11.82 0.11
CA GLU A 462 6.81 -13.15 -0.51
C GLU A 462 6.48 -13.07 -2.00
N VAL A 463 7.24 -12.22 -2.73
CA VAL A 463 7.06 -12.03 -4.17
C VAL A 463 7.59 -13.26 -4.91
N PRO A 464 6.82 -13.88 -5.82
CA PRO A 464 7.36 -14.87 -6.74
C PRO A 464 8.26 -14.16 -7.75
N MET A 465 9.53 -14.53 -7.77
CA MET A 465 10.57 -13.86 -8.55
C MET A 465 11.07 -14.77 -9.68
N LYS A 466 11.36 -14.16 -10.83
CA LYS A 466 12.06 -14.81 -11.95
C LYS A 466 13.17 -13.92 -12.49
N PHE A 467 14.33 -14.49 -12.80
CA PHE A 467 15.42 -13.72 -13.39
C PHE A 467 15.28 -13.65 -14.91
N VAL A 468 15.25 -12.43 -15.45
CA VAL A 468 15.13 -12.21 -16.91
C VAL A 468 16.30 -12.83 -17.68
N VAL A 469 17.47 -12.96 -17.03
CA VAL A 469 18.71 -13.50 -17.61
C VAL A 469 18.61 -15.01 -17.88
N ASP A 470 17.72 -15.71 -17.18
CA ASP A 470 17.59 -17.17 -17.28
C ASP A 470 16.63 -17.61 -18.40
N GLY A 471 16.04 -16.66 -19.13
CA GLY A 471 15.13 -16.92 -20.24
C GLY A 471 13.67 -17.19 -19.84
N PRO A 472 12.82 -17.61 -20.79
CA PRO A 472 11.37 -17.76 -20.58
C PRO A 472 10.99 -18.90 -19.63
N ASP A 473 11.84 -19.93 -19.49
CA ASP A 473 11.63 -21.09 -18.59
C ASP A 473 12.33 -20.94 -17.23
N ALA A 474 12.66 -19.72 -16.83
CA ALA A 474 13.34 -19.44 -15.56
C ALA A 474 12.53 -19.96 -14.35
N PRO A 475 13.15 -20.63 -13.38
CA PRO A 475 12.46 -21.15 -12.21
C PRO A 475 11.93 -19.98 -11.36
N ILE A 476 10.65 -20.05 -10.99
CA ILE A 476 10.03 -19.10 -10.08
C ILE A 476 10.39 -19.50 -8.64
N GLN A 477 10.97 -18.57 -7.89
CA GLN A 477 11.36 -18.76 -6.50
C GLN A 477 10.73 -17.65 -5.63
N VAL A 478 10.39 -17.98 -4.38
CA VAL A 478 9.77 -17.07 -3.40
C VAL A 478 10.68 -16.93 -2.20
#